data_AF-A0A3A9W2P5-F1
#
_entry.id   AF-A0A3A9W2P5-F1
#
_cell.length_a   1.000
_cell.length_b   1.000
_cell.length_c   1.000
_cell.angle_alpha   90.00
_cell.angle_beta   90.00
_cell.angle_gamma   90.00
#
_symmetry.space_group_name_H-M   'P 1'
#
loop_
_entity.id
_entity.type
_entity.pdbx_description
1 polymer ?
#
loop_
_entity_poly.entity_id
_entity_poly.type
_entity_poly.pdbx_seq_one_letter_code
_entity_poly.pdbx_strand_id
1 'polypeptide(L)'
;MNSLFHEKATISLFPKQKIAKGTQEISGYYQNTFSENKTDAIELLDRIIFRGIIIDKELVKTPTKNLERIVFYKFKKDKIKSMTILLGEAITNPDPRFIVDKQLMAYNGRNIDAFVNTYSEDIKIYDFPDRFKTSGHSELRRIYGMLFKNTPSLHCIIKKRLVMVTIVIDQELVQLNAGITIRAVAVYEVKNGLIDRVTFIQ
;
A
#
# COMPACT_ATOMS: atom_id res chain seq x y z
N MET A 1 1.06 30.29 -12.52
CA MET A 1 0.73 29.55 -11.29
C MET A 1 1.93 28.73 -10.87
N ASN A 2 2.34 28.76 -9.59
CA ASN A 2 3.39 27.88 -9.09
C ASN A 2 2.88 26.43 -9.11
N SER A 3 3.46 25.61 -9.99
CA SER A 3 3.13 24.19 -10.07
C SER A 3 3.41 23.50 -8.72
N LEU A 4 2.38 22.82 -8.18
CA LEU A 4 2.49 21.93 -7.01
C LEU A 4 3.51 20.80 -7.23
N PHE A 5 3.68 20.40 -8.50
CA PHE A 5 4.64 19.40 -8.92
C PHE A 5 6.03 20.01 -9.19
N HIS A 6 7.07 19.27 -8.81
CA HIS A 6 8.45 19.53 -9.21
C HIS A 6 8.58 19.41 -10.74
N GLU A 7 9.48 20.17 -11.37
CA GLU A 7 9.63 20.22 -12.84
C GLU A 7 9.89 18.83 -13.49
N LYS A 8 10.54 17.94 -12.74
CA LYS A 8 10.83 16.54 -13.12
C LYS A 8 9.90 15.52 -12.44
N ALA A 9 8.71 15.93 -12.01
CA ALA A 9 7.80 15.05 -11.32
C ALA A 9 7.30 13.91 -12.22
N THR A 10 6.78 12.85 -11.59
CA THR A 10 6.24 11.69 -12.29
C THR A 10 4.89 11.28 -11.70
N ILE A 11 3.99 10.81 -12.56
CA ILE A 11 2.77 10.09 -12.18
C ILE A 11 2.88 8.68 -12.72
N SER A 12 2.56 7.68 -11.89
CA SER A 12 2.55 6.26 -12.27
C SER A 12 1.36 5.53 -11.65
N LEU A 13 0.87 4.47 -12.30
CA LEU A 13 0.06 3.46 -11.64
C LEU A 13 1.00 2.47 -10.92
N PHE A 14 0.60 2.09 -9.71
CA PHE A 14 1.23 1.04 -8.95
C PHE A 14 1.07 -0.32 -9.68
N PRO A 15 2.10 -1.18 -9.70
CA PRO A 15 3.41 -0.98 -9.07
C PRO A 15 4.42 -0.16 -9.91
N LYS A 16 4.30 -0.09 -11.24
CA LYS A 16 5.36 0.52 -12.06
C LYS A 16 4.95 1.06 -13.45
N GLN A 17 3.67 1.26 -13.72
CA GLN A 17 3.25 1.77 -15.04
C GLN A 17 3.35 3.30 -15.07
N LYS A 18 4.27 3.85 -15.86
CA LYS A 18 4.40 5.31 -16.03
C LYS A 18 3.14 5.87 -16.72
N ILE A 19 2.58 6.95 -16.16
CA ILE A 19 1.49 7.72 -16.78
C ILE A 19 2.03 9.01 -17.40
N ALA A 20 2.75 9.82 -16.62
CA ALA A 20 3.20 11.15 -17.03
C ALA A 20 4.54 11.52 -16.38
N LYS A 21 5.32 12.37 -17.04
CA LYS A 21 6.55 12.96 -16.52
C LYS A 21 6.69 14.42 -16.93
N GLY A 22 7.08 15.24 -15.95
CA GLY A 22 7.20 16.68 -16.13
C GLY A 22 5.85 17.38 -16.09
N THR A 23 5.89 18.68 -15.87
CA THR A 23 4.69 19.49 -15.59
C THR A 23 3.72 19.53 -16.77
N GLN A 24 4.20 19.46 -18.01
CA GLN A 24 3.35 19.47 -19.20
C GLN A 24 2.51 18.19 -19.36
N GLU A 25 3.14 17.01 -19.33
CA GLU A 25 2.41 15.73 -19.40
C GLU A 25 1.45 15.57 -18.20
N ILE A 26 1.86 16.03 -17.02
CA ILE A 26 1.02 16.02 -15.82
C ILE A 26 -0.21 16.91 -16.03
N SER A 27 -0.04 18.14 -16.50
CA SER A 27 -1.16 19.03 -16.79
C SER A 27 -2.16 18.39 -17.76
N GLY A 28 -1.66 17.77 -18.83
CA GLY A 28 -2.50 17.05 -19.80
C GLY A 28 -3.24 15.86 -19.18
N TYR A 29 -2.58 15.10 -18.30
CA TYR A 29 -3.24 14.01 -17.57
C TYR A 29 -4.43 14.51 -16.73
N TYR A 30 -4.27 15.62 -16.00
CA TYR A 30 -5.36 16.19 -15.20
C TYR A 30 -6.49 16.70 -16.09
N GLN A 31 -6.20 17.41 -17.18
CA GLN A 31 -7.21 17.88 -18.15
C GLN A 31 -8.00 16.73 -18.78
N ASN A 32 -7.36 15.58 -19.02
CA ASN A 32 -8.04 14.41 -19.57
C ASN A 32 -8.82 13.60 -18.53
N THR A 33 -8.43 13.69 -17.25
CA THR A 33 -9.02 12.90 -16.16
C THR A 33 -10.21 13.62 -15.50
N PHE A 34 -10.13 14.94 -15.42
CA PHE A 34 -11.13 15.80 -14.79
C PHE A 34 -11.73 16.71 -15.87
N SER A 35 -13.05 16.69 -15.99
CA SER A 35 -13.85 17.62 -16.78
C SER A 35 -13.60 19.07 -16.37
N GLU A 36 -13.75 19.98 -17.32
CA GLU A 36 -13.68 21.43 -17.08
C GLU A 36 -14.83 21.95 -16.19
N ASN A 37 -15.84 21.10 -15.95
CA ASN A 37 -16.97 21.42 -15.10
C ASN A 37 -16.59 21.26 -13.62
N LYS A 38 -16.85 22.30 -12.82
CA LYS A 38 -16.51 22.43 -11.37
C LYS A 38 -17.03 21.32 -10.44
N THR A 39 -17.71 20.30 -10.99
CA THR A 39 -18.29 19.18 -10.24
C THR A 39 -17.26 18.11 -9.88
N ASP A 40 -16.09 18.11 -10.53
CA ASP A 40 -15.02 17.19 -10.16
C ASP A 40 -14.33 17.62 -8.88
N ALA A 41 -14.29 16.71 -7.92
CA ALA A 41 -13.67 16.95 -6.62
C ALA A 41 -12.82 15.74 -6.21
N ILE A 42 -11.65 16.04 -5.63
CA ILE A 42 -10.86 15.05 -4.90
C ILE A 42 -11.05 15.34 -3.42
N GLU A 43 -11.64 14.40 -2.70
CA GLU A 43 -11.79 14.49 -1.25
C GLU A 43 -10.80 13.55 -0.56
N LEU A 44 -10.06 14.08 0.41
CA LEU A 44 -9.20 13.27 1.26
C LEU A 44 -10.09 12.51 2.26
N LEU A 45 -10.13 11.19 2.16
CA LEU A 45 -10.85 10.34 3.10
C LEU A 45 -9.99 10.01 4.32
N ASP A 46 -8.72 9.66 4.09
CA ASP A 46 -7.79 9.35 5.18
C ASP A 46 -6.32 9.43 4.72
N ARG A 47 -5.38 9.50 5.68
CA ARG A 47 -3.95 9.71 5.43
C ARG A 47 -3.05 8.89 6.36
N ILE A 48 -2.01 8.27 5.81
CA ILE A 48 -0.82 7.80 6.54
C ILE A 48 0.39 8.64 6.10
N ILE A 49 1.19 9.09 7.07
CA ILE A 49 2.49 9.73 6.81
C ILE A 49 3.57 8.80 7.36
N PHE A 50 4.47 8.35 6.48
CA PHE A 50 5.51 7.41 6.86
C PHE A 50 6.79 7.65 6.05
N ARG A 51 7.91 7.91 6.75
CA ARG A 51 9.26 8.08 6.18
C ARG A 51 9.31 8.96 4.92
N GLY A 52 8.69 10.14 4.99
CA GLY A 52 8.68 11.12 3.89
C GLY A 52 7.76 10.76 2.72
N ILE A 53 6.94 9.72 2.87
CA ILE A 53 5.86 9.36 1.95
C ILE A 53 4.53 9.73 2.62
N ILE A 54 3.67 10.41 1.87
CA ILE A 54 2.26 10.58 2.23
C ILE A 54 1.45 9.54 1.44
N ILE A 55 0.59 8.82 2.12
CA ILE A 55 -0.30 7.81 1.56
C ILE A 55 -1.72 8.28 1.84
N ASP A 56 -2.39 8.77 0.80
CA ASP A 56 -3.74 9.29 0.91
C ASP A 56 -4.73 8.29 0.34
N LYS A 57 -5.80 8.04 1.09
CA LYS A 57 -7.03 7.47 0.57
C LYS A 57 -7.90 8.63 0.09
N GLU A 58 -8.18 8.65 -1.21
CA GLU A 58 -8.89 9.74 -1.87
C GLU A 58 -10.17 9.24 -2.50
N LEU A 59 -11.24 10.04 -2.40
CA LEU A 59 -12.46 9.88 -3.18
C LEU A 59 -12.41 10.85 -4.35
N VAL A 60 -12.35 10.31 -5.56
CA VAL A 60 -12.47 11.07 -6.80
C VAL A 60 -13.94 11.07 -7.21
N LYS A 61 -14.57 12.24 -7.14
CA LYS A 61 -15.94 12.45 -7.60
C LYS A 61 -15.92 12.97 -9.03
N THR A 62 -16.67 12.31 -9.90
CA THR A 62 -16.94 12.77 -11.27
C THR A 62 -18.45 12.78 -11.53
N PRO A 63 -18.97 13.50 -12.53
CA PRO A 63 -20.40 13.49 -12.87
C PRO A 63 -21.00 12.10 -13.07
N THR A 64 -20.19 11.12 -13.51
CA THR A 64 -20.66 9.79 -13.88
C THR A 64 -20.42 8.74 -12.81
N LYS A 65 -19.41 8.91 -11.95
CA LYS A 65 -19.05 7.95 -10.91
C LYS A 65 -18.15 8.55 -9.84
N ASN A 66 -18.20 7.92 -8.67
CA ASN A 66 -17.21 8.10 -7.62
C ASN A 66 -16.22 6.93 -7.64
N LEU A 67 -14.95 7.21 -7.41
CA LEU A 67 -13.88 6.21 -7.35
C LEU A 67 -13.00 6.47 -6.12
N GLU A 68 -12.85 5.47 -5.26
CA GLU A 68 -11.79 5.49 -4.25
C GLU A 68 -10.45 5.09 -4.88
N ARG A 69 -9.37 5.76 -4.47
CA ARG A 69 -7.99 5.40 -4.83
C ARG A 69 -7.06 5.58 -3.63
N ILE A 70 -5.94 4.86 -3.65
CA ILE A 70 -4.79 5.16 -2.79
C ILE A 70 -3.75 5.89 -3.63
N VAL A 71 -3.15 6.95 -3.07
CA VAL A 71 -2.08 7.69 -3.72
C VAL A 71 -0.87 7.82 -2.80
N PHE A 72 0.29 7.39 -3.29
CA PHE A 72 1.58 7.57 -2.64
C PHE A 72 2.27 8.81 -3.20
N TYR A 73 2.51 9.81 -2.36
CA TYR A 73 3.22 11.02 -2.70
C TYR A 73 4.63 11.01 -2.10
N LYS A 74 5.63 11.32 -2.92
CA LYS A 74 6.98 11.69 -2.47
C LYS A 74 7.25 13.13 -2.83
N PHE A 75 7.92 13.84 -1.93
CA PHE A 75 8.20 15.26 -2.08
C PHE A 75 9.69 15.51 -2.31
N LYS A 76 10.01 16.64 -2.93
CA LYS A 76 11.35 17.22 -2.97
C LYS A 76 11.20 18.69 -2.59
N LYS A 77 11.71 19.04 -1.41
CA LYS A 77 11.35 20.30 -0.72
C LYS A 77 9.83 20.36 -0.53
N ASP A 78 9.21 21.43 -0.98
CA ASP A 78 7.79 21.75 -0.91
C ASP A 78 6.96 21.23 -2.11
N LYS A 79 7.61 20.58 -3.10
CA LYS A 79 6.94 20.14 -4.34
C LYS A 79 6.81 18.63 -4.46
N ILE A 80 5.71 18.17 -5.07
CA ILE A 80 5.49 16.75 -5.36
C ILE A 80 6.50 16.29 -6.41
N LYS A 81 7.33 15.31 -6.05
CA LYS A 81 8.32 14.68 -6.94
C LYS A 81 7.75 13.43 -7.62
N SER A 82 6.94 12.66 -6.93
CA SER A 82 6.24 11.53 -7.54
C SER A 82 4.88 11.31 -6.90
N MET A 83 3.94 10.91 -7.74
CA MET A 83 2.62 10.44 -7.38
C MET A 83 2.46 9.04 -7.95
N THR A 84 2.21 8.06 -7.09
CA THR A 84 1.94 6.68 -7.52
C THR A 84 0.52 6.32 -7.10
N ILE A 85 -0.34 6.01 -8.06
CA ILE A 85 -1.75 5.74 -7.86
C ILE A 85 -1.94 4.22 -7.79
N LEU A 86 -2.53 3.73 -6.71
CA LEU A 86 -2.98 2.35 -6.57
C LEU A 86 -4.51 2.33 -6.65
N LEU A 87 -5.00 1.57 -7.62
CA LEU A 87 -6.42 1.32 -7.84
C LEU A 87 -6.75 -0.07 -7.29
N GLY A 88 -7.95 -0.22 -6.73
CA GLY A 88 -8.47 -1.53 -6.37
C GLY A 88 -9.06 -2.24 -7.59
N GLU A 89 -8.88 -3.55 -7.69
CA GLU A 89 -9.69 -4.37 -8.60
C GLU A 89 -11.10 -4.50 -8.03
N ALA A 90 -12.12 -4.73 -8.86
CA ALA A 90 -13.53 -4.77 -8.43
C ALA A 90 -13.76 -5.68 -7.20
N ILE A 91 -14.75 -5.31 -6.37
CA ILE A 91 -15.05 -5.98 -5.10
C ILE A 91 -15.16 -7.50 -5.29
N THR A 92 -14.24 -8.26 -4.70
CA THR A 92 -14.42 -9.69 -4.47
C THR A 92 -14.91 -9.91 -3.05
N ASN A 93 -16.02 -10.61 -2.88
CA ASN A 93 -16.47 -11.13 -1.59
C ASN A 93 -15.57 -12.33 -1.23
N PRO A 94 -14.96 -12.43 -0.02
CA PRO A 94 -15.14 -11.62 1.20
C PRO A 94 -14.23 -10.40 1.36
N ASP A 95 -14.60 -9.53 2.31
CA ASP A 95 -13.86 -8.34 2.75
C ASP A 95 -12.37 -8.64 3.01
N PRO A 96 -11.43 -7.91 2.38
CA PRO A 96 -10.00 -8.21 2.50
C PRO A 96 -9.45 -8.02 3.92
N ARG A 97 -10.14 -7.25 4.79
CA ARG A 97 -9.75 -7.12 6.20
C ARG A 97 -9.65 -8.47 6.88
N PHE A 98 -10.55 -9.39 6.55
CA PHE A 98 -10.64 -10.67 7.24
C PHE A 98 -9.38 -11.51 7.10
N ILE A 99 -8.82 -11.60 5.88
CA ILE A 99 -7.61 -12.40 5.67
C ILE A 99 -6.37 -11.72 6.27
N VAL A 100 -6.31 -10.39 6.24
CA VAL A 100 -5.21 -9.63 6.84
C VAL A 100 -5.27 -9.67 8.38
N ASP A 101 -6.46 -9.68 8.98
CA ASP A 101 -6.61 -9.90 10.42
C ASP A 101 -6.18 -11.29 10.85
N LYS A 102 -6.55 -12.32 10.08
CA LYS A 102 -6.05 -13.69 10.31
C LYS A 102 -4.54 -13.76 10.20
N GLN A 103 -3.96 -13.07 9.23
CA GLN A 103 -2.52 -13.01 9.03
C GLN A 103 -1.83 -12.37 10.25
N LEU A 104 -2.35 -11.26 10.75
CA LEU A 104 -1.85 -10.59 11.94
C LEU A 104 -1.97 -11.46 13.20
N MET A 105 -3.11 -12.12 13.39
CA MET A 105 -3.32 -13.06 14.50
C MET A 105 -2.32 -14.20 14.46
N ALA A 106 -2.08 -14.80 13.29
CA ALA A 106 -1.10 -15.86 13.11
C ALA A 106 0.33 -15.36 13.32
N TYR A 107 0.66 -14.15 12.86
CA TYR A 107 1.95 -13.51 13.08
C TYR A 107 2.23 -13.29 14.57
N ASN A 108 1.28 -12.69 15.29
CA ASN A 108 1.39 -12.44 16.74
C ASN A 108 1.35 -13.74 17.56
N GLY A 109 0.62 -14.75 17.09
CA GLY A 109 0.64 -16.10 17.64
C GLY A 109 1.89 -16.90 17.26
N ARG A 110 2.76 -16.37 16.39
CA ARG A 110 3.95 -17.06 15.83
C ARG A 110 3.63 -18.43 15.23
N ASN A 111 2.42 -18.58 14.70
CA ASN A 111 1.96 -19.81 14.07
C ASN A 111 2.30 -19.77 12.58
N ILE A 112 3.40 -20.43 12.20
CA ILE A 112 3.91 -20.36 10.82
C ILE A 112 2.95 -21.01 9.80
N ASP A 113 2.25 -22.08 10.18
CA ASP A 113 1.28 -22.74 9.30
C ASP A 113 0.07 -21.85 9.04
N ALA A 114 -0.53 -21.32 10.10
CA ALA A 114 -1.65 -20.40 9.99
C ALA A 114 -1.25 -19.13 9.23
N PHE A 115 -0.03 -18.63 9.44
CA PHE A 115 0.48 -17.43 8.78
C PHE A 115 0.59 -17.64 7.28
N VAL A 116 1.29 -18.70 6.84
CA VAL A 116 1.52 -18.96 5.43
C VAL A 116 0.23 -19.29 4.67
N ASN A 117 -0.74 -19.94 5.33
CA ASN A 117 -2.05 -20.22 4.76
C ASN A 117 -2.92 -18.98 4.53
N THR A 118 -2.50 -17.78 4.95
CA THR A 118 -3.19 -16.53 4.63
C THR A 118 -2.78 -15.94 3.27
N TYR A 119 -1.74 -16.49 2.66
CA TYR A 119 -1.16 -16.04 1.41
C TYR A 119 -1.50 -17.00 0.26
N SER A 120 -1.56 -16.48 -0.97
CA SER A 120 -1.61 -17.32 -2.17
C SER A 120 -0.33 -18.15 -2.30
N GLU A 121 -0.38 -19.29 -3.00
CA GLU A 121 0.78 -20.16 -3.18
C GLU A 121 1.95 -19.42 -3.88
N ASP A 122 1.61 -18.51 -4.79
CA ASP A 122 2.54 -17.69 -5.59
C ASP A 122 2.76 -16.28 -5.04
N ILE A 123 2.42 -16.04 -3.76
CA ILE A 123 2.59 -14.76 -3.07
C ILE A 123 3.92 -14.10 -3.40
N LYS A 124 3.88 -12.80 -3.70
CA LYS A 124 5.08 -12.00 -3.95
C LYS A 124 5.24 -10.87 -2.95
N ILE A 125 6.43 -10.78 -2.36
CA ILE A 125 6.81 -9.70 -1.44
C ILE A 125 7.77 -8.76 -2.14
N TYR A 126 7.54 -7.46 -1.95
CA TYR A 126 8.34 -6.37 -2.51
C TYR A 126 8.68 -5.33 -1.43
N ASP A 127 9.78 -4.61 -1.67
CA ASP A 127 9.99 -3.29 -1.06
C ASP A 127 9.48 -2.21 -2.02
N PHE A 128 8.81 -1.19 -1.48
CA PHE A 128 8.19 -0.15 -2.27
C PHE A 128 9.21 0.62 -3.15
N PRO A 129 8.87 0.94 -4.41
CA PRO A 129 7.58 0.67 -5.05
C PRO A 129 7.45 -0.75 -5.64
N ASP A 130 8.55 -1.37 -6.06
CA ASP A 130 8.49 -2.62 -6.84
C ASP A 130 9.83 -3.39 -6.84
N ARG A 131 10.58 -3.36 -5.73
CA ARG A 131 11.81 -4.15 -5.59
C ARG A 131 11.47 -5.52 -5.05
N PHE A 132 11.57 -6.56 -5.88
CA PHE A 132 11.31 -7.94 -5.48
C PHE A 132 12.14 -8.36 -4.27
N LYS A 133 11.54 -9.12 -3.35
CA LYS A 133 12.19 -9.63 -2.14
C LYS A 133 12.17 -11.15 -2.09
N THR A 134 10.97 -11.71 -2.15
CA THR A 134 10.78 -13.15 -2.03
C THR A 134 9.41 -13.53 -2.58
N SER A 135 9.21 -14.82 -2.82
CA SER A 135 7.93 -15.36 -3.25
C SER A 135 7.71 -16.78 -2.78
N GLY A 136 6.44 -17.14 -2.66
CA GLY A 136 5.99 -18.48 -2.39
C GLY A 136 6.07 -18.91 -0.93
N HIS A 137 5.25 -19.91 -0.61
CA HIS A 137 5.10 -20.43 0.76
C HIS A 137 6.40 -20.97 1.35
N SER A 138 7.22 -21.66 0.55
CA SER A 138 8.50 -22.24 1.03
C SER A 138 9.42 -21.15 1.61
N GLU A 139 9.60 -20.05 0.90
CA GLU A 139 10.45 -18.96 1.37
C GLU A 139 9.83 -18.19 2.53
N LEU A 140 8.50 -17.99 2.53
CA LEU A 140 7.80 -17.43 3.69
C LEU A 140 8.05 -18.27 4.95
N ARG A 141 7.90 -19.60 4.86
CA ARG A 141 8.16 -20.53 5.97
C ARG A 141 9.59 -20.40 6.46
N ARG A 142 10.55 -20.35 5.55
CA ARG A 142 11.97 -20.20 5.88
C ARG A 142 12.22 -18.89 6.62
N ILE A 143 11.78 -17.76 6.08
CA ILE A 143 12.06 -16.42 6.63
C ILE A 143 11.30 -16.19 7.94
N TYR A 144 9.97 -16.34 7.94
CA TYR A 144 9.15 -16.05 9.11
C TYR A 144 9.25 -17.15 10.17
N GLY A 145 9.50 -18.41 9.81
CA GLY A 145 9.78 -19.48 10.77
C GLY A 145 11.04 -19.20 11.59
N MET A 146 12.11 -18.73 10.95
CA MET A 146 13.31 -18.27 11.67
C MET A 146 13.02 -17.05 12.55
N LEU A 147 12.27 -16.06 12.03
CA LEU A 147 11.88 -14.88 12.80
C LEU A 147 11.12 -15.24 14.07
N PHE A 148 10.11 -16.11 13.94
CA PHE A 148 9.25 -16.57 15.03
C PHE A 148 10.03 -17.37 16.07
N LYS A 149 10.94 -18.25 15.62
CA LYS A 149 11.81 -19.04 16.52
C LYS A 149 12.79 -18.16 17.30
N ASN A 150 13.39 -17.17 16.63
CA ASN A 150 14.47 -16.37 17.20
C ASN A 150 13.99 -15.13 17.95
N THR A 151 12.70 -14.78 17.85
CA THR A 151 12.15 -13.55 18.46
C THR A 151 11.00 -13.87 19.43
N PRO A 152 11.30 -14.33 20.65
CA PRO A 152 10.27 -14.65 21.63
C PRO A 152 9.33 -13.49 22.00
N SER A 153 9.81 -12.25 21.87
CA SER A 153 9.03 -11.04 22.15
C SER A 153 8.32 -10.46 20.92
N LEU A 154 8.27 -11.19 19.80
CA LEU A 154 7.70 -10.70 18.56
C LEU A 154 6.22 -10.34 18.73
N HIS A 155 5.87 -9.10 18.44
CA HIS A 155 4.48 -8.65 18.45
C HIS A 155 4.29 -7.46 17.50
N CYS A 156 3.30 -7.52 16.61
CA CYS A 156 2.92 -6.45 15.71
C CYS A 156 1.63 -5.78 16.21
N ILE A 157 1.66 -4.44 16.25
CA ILE A 157 0.52 -3.59 16.58
C ILE A 157 0.19 -2.74 15.35
N ILE A 158 -1.05 -2.81 14.89
CA ILE A 158 -1.55 -1.94 13.83
C ILE A 158 -1.90 -0.58 14.44
N LYS A 159 -1.14 0.45 14.06
CA LYS A 159 -1.35 1.83 14.52
C LYS A 159 -2.43 2.53 13.72
N LYS A 160 -2.57 2.16 12.44
CA LYS A 160 -3.60 2.68 11.53
C LYS A 160 -3.79 1.70 10.38
N ARG A 161 -5.03 1.59 9.89
CA ARG A 161 -5.37 0.79 8.71
C ARG A 161 -6.17 1.62 7.72
N LEU A 162 -5.79 1.55 6.44
CA LEU A 162 -6.61 1.98 5.31
C LEU A 162 -7.14 0.74 4.59
N VAL A 163 -8.39 0.79 4.13
CA VAL A 163 -9.00 -0.30 3.35
C VAL A 163 -9.68 0.29 2.13
N MET A 164 -9.42 -0.31 0.97
CA MET A 164 -10.00 0.09 -0.31
C MET A 164 -10.15 -1.13 -1.22
N VAL A 165 -11.39 -1.56 -1.46
CA VAL A 165 -11.74 -2.69 -2.32
C VAL A 165 -11.00 -3.99 -1.98
N THR A 166 -9.93 -4.34 -2.70
CA THR A 166 -9.06 -5.52 -2.44
C THR A 166 -7.76 -5.18 -1.74
N ILE A 167 -7.57 -3.91 -1.35
CA ILE A 167 -6.35 -3.37 -0.76
C ILE A 167 -6.54 -3.13 0.73
N VAL A 168 -5.57 -3.56 1.52
CA VAL A 168 -5.42 -3.20 2.94
C VAL A 168 -4.04 -2.59 3.14
N ILE A 169 -3.95 -1.48 3.86
CA ILE A 169 -2.67 -0.83 4.17
C ILE A 169 -2.56 -0.65 5.67
N ASP A 170 -1.58 -1.31 6.27
CA ASP A 170 -1.33 -1.24 7.71
C ASP A 170 -0.09 -0.43 8.01
N GLN A 171 -0.23 0.55 8.91
CA GLN A 171 0.89 1.19 9.58
C GLN A 171 1.23 0.38 10.82
N GLU A 172 2.32 -0.37 10.74
CA GLU A 172 2.73 -1.36 11.73
C GLU A 172 3.78 -0.80 12.71
N LEU A 173 3.68 -1.24 13.95
CA LEU A 173 4.73 -1.15 14.97
C LEU A 173 5.05 -2.58 15.44
N VAL A 174 6.20 -3.09 15.01
CA VAL A 174 6.69 -4.43 15.34
C VAL A 174 7.68 -4.35 16.49
N GLN A 175 7.36 -5.02 17.58
CA GLN A 175 8.23 -5.25 18.73
C GLN A 175 9.10 -6.48 18.48
N LEU A 176 10.38 -6.36 18.78
CA LEU A 176 11.39 -7.41 18.72
C LEU A 176 11.98 -7.65 20.11
N ASN A 177 12.98 -8.53 20.19
CA ASN A 177 13.73 -8.77 21.43
C ASN A 177 14.41 -7.49 21.94
N ALA A 178 14.74 -7.50 23.23
CA ALA A 178 15.44 -6.40 23.91
C ALA A 178 14.74 -5.03 23.79
N GLY A 179 13.41 -5.02 23.62
CA GLY A 179 12.62 -3.78 23.55
C GLY A 179 12.77 -3.00 22.25
N ILE A 180 13.45 -3.56 21.24
CA ILE A 180 13.61 -2.92 19.94
C ILE A 180 12.25 -2.85 19.24
N THR A 181 11.94 -1.70 18.63
CA THR A 181 10.74 -1.55 17.80
C THR A 181 11.10 -1.10 16.39
N ILE A 182 10.43 -1.70 15.41
CA ILE A 182 10.49 -1.35 14.00
C ILE A 182 9.13 -0.82 13.59
N ARG A 183 9.12 0.20 12.74
CA ARG A 183 7.90 0.70 12.11
C ARG A 183 7.94 0.36 10.63
N ALA A 184 6.81 -0.01 10.07
CA ALA A 184 6.66 -0.27 8.64
C ALA A 184 5.27 0.17 8.18
N VAL A 185 5.09 0.29 6.87
CA VAL A 185 3.77 0.23 6.24
C VAL A 185 3.73 -0.99 5.34
N ALA A 186 2.75 -1.85 5.53
CA ALA A 186 2.49 -3.03 4.69
C ALA A 186 1.28 -2.77 3.80
N VAL A 187 1.45 -2.87 2.48
CA VAL A 187 0.39 -2.78 1.48
C VAL A 187 0.06 -4.19 1.03
N TYR A 188 -1.12 -4.68 1.39
CA TYR A 188 -1.64 -6.00 1.03
C TYR A 188 -2.59 -5.88 -0.16
N GLU A 189 -2.36 -6.66 -1.19
CA GLU A 189 -3.26 -6.83 -2.34
C GLU A 189 -3.86 -8.24 -2.21
N VAL A 190 -5.18 -8.30 -2.01
CA VAL A 190 -5.93 -9.54 -1.75
C VAL A 190 -6.61 -9.99 -3.04
N LYS A 191 -6.47 -11.28 -3.37
CA LYS A 191 -7.11 -11.90 -4.52
C LYS A 191 -7.67 -13.26 -4.12
N ASN A 192 -8.91 -13.54 -4.50
CA ASN A 192 -9.59 -14.81 -4.20
C ASN A 192 -9.56 -15.16 -2.69
N GLY A 193 -9.68 -14.15 -1.82
CA GLY A 193 -9.67 -14.33 -0.36
C GLY A 193 -8.30 -14.60 0.27
N LEU A 194 -7.21 -14.56 -0.50
CA LEU A 194 -5.84 -14.74 -0.05
C LEU A 194 -4.99 -13.50 -0.35
N ILE A 195 -3.95 -13.26 0.46
CA ILE A 195 -2.98 -12.20 0.20
C ILE A 195 -2.07 -12.65 -0.95
N ASP A 196 -2.10 -11.94 -2.07
CA ASP A 196 -1.37 -12.31 -3.29
C ASP A 196 -0.09 -11.48 -3.49
N ARG A 197 -0.09 -10.25 -2.98
CA ARG A 197 1.09 -9.38 -2.99
C ARG A 197 1.18 -8.58 -1.70
N VAL A 198 2.40 -8.46 -1.17
CA VAL A 198 2.73 -7.52 -0.10
C VAL A 198 3.83 -6.59 -0.56
N THR A 199 3.63 -5.28 -0.38
CA THR A 199 4.67 -4.30 -0.59
C THR A 199 4.95 -3.55 0.70
N PHE A 200 6.19 -3.65 1.20
CA PHE A 200 6.62 -2.97 2.41
C PHE A 200 7.24 -1.60 2.10
N ILE A 201 6.84 -0.59 2.86
CA ILE A 201 7.56 0.67 2.99
C ILE A 201 8.21 0.63 4.37
N GLN A 202 9.54 0.55 4.40
CA GLN A 202 10.27 0.35 5.64
C GLN A 202 11.11 1.52 6.06
#